data_AF-A0A7C7UXG9-F1
#
_entry.id   AF-A0A7C7UXG9-F1
#
_cell.length_a   1.000
_cell.length_b   1.000
_cell.length_c   1.000
_cell.angle_alpha   90.00
_cell.angle_beta   90.00
_cell.angle_gamma   90.00
#
_symmetry.space_group_name_H-M   'P 1'
#
loop_
_entity.id
_entity.type
_entity.pdbx_description
1 polymer ?
#
loop_
_entity_poly.entity_id
_entity_poly.type
_entity_poly.pdbx_seq_one_letter_code
_entity_poly.pdbx_strand_id
1 'polypeptide(L)'
;AVDEGETHLNAMSDAILRAGDRQIEARVERFQATARDLFRTVEEDPRDLTAARKYLTVYLLGARDATIKFADIYARGQDQQARADYLALLDDLEQNFAARTARMLLDDRSDLTVEIDVLRERLQREGVRPN
;
A
#
# COMPACT_ATOMS: atom_id res chain seq x y z
N ALA A 1 -6.08 0.67 11.59
CA ALA A 1 -5.63 1.12 10.26
C ALA A 1 -5.44 -0.08 9.33
N VAL A 2 -4.68 -1.11 9.71
CA VAL A 2 -4.64 -2.38 8.96
C VAL A 2 -6.03 -3.04 8.93
N ASP A 3 -6.76 -3.03 10.05
CA ASP A 3 -8.16 -3.51 10.08
C ASP A 3 -9.09 -2.75 9.11
N GLU A 4 -8.86 -1.45 8.94
CA GLU A 4 -9.64 -0.59 8.04
C GLU A 4 -9.27 -0.84 6.58
N GLY A 5 -7.96 -1.02 6.32
CA GLY A 5 -7.45 -1.47 5.03
C GLY A 5 -8.03 -2.81 4.60
N GLU A 6 -7.98 -3.82 5.47
CA GLU A 6 -8.59 -5.14 5.21
C GLU A 6 -10.09 -5.04 4.97
N THR A 7 -10.79 -4.16 5.70
CA THR A 7 -12.22 -3.89 5.44
C THR A 7 -12.45 -3.37 4.02
N HIS A 8 -11.60 -2.46 3.54
CA HIS A 8 -11.68 -1.97 2.17
C HIS A 8 -11.34 -3.05 1.13
N LEU A 9 -10.30 -3.86 1.36
CA LEU A 9 -9.94 -4.97 0.46
C LEU A 9 -11.07 -5.99 0.35
N ASN A 10 -11.71 -6.37 1.47
CA ASN A 10 -12.85 -7.29 1.45
C ASN A 10 -14.04 -6.70 0.70
N ALA A 11 -14.33 -5.40 0.90
CA ALA A 11 -15.38 -4.72 0.13
C ALA A 11 -15.08 -4.68 -1.38
N MET A 12 -13.80 -4.63 -1.79
CA MET A 12 -13.42 -4.77 -3.20
C MET A 12 -13.71 -6.18 -3.73
N SER A 13 -13.39 -7.23 -2.97
CA SER A 13 -13.73 -8.62 -3.34
C SER A 13 -15.23 -8.79 -3.56
N ASP A 14 -16.04 -8.33 -2.61
CA ASP A 14 -17.49 -8.48 -2.69
C ASP A 14 -18.08 -7.69 -3.88
N ALA A 15 -17.54 -6.50 -4.13
CA ALA A 15 -17.97 -5.66 -5.23
C ALA A 15 -17.61 -6.27 -6.59
N ILE A 16 -16.39 -6.78 -6.76
CA ILE A 16 -15.90 -7.21 -8.07
C ILE A 16 -16.62 -8.45 -8.60
N LEU A 17 -17.14 -9.32 -7.72
CA LEU A 17 -17.95 -10.48 -8.10
C LEU A 17 -19.16 -10.11 -8.96
N ARG A 18 -19.70 -8.89 -8.80
CA ARG A 18 -20.83 -8.40 -9.61
C ARG A 18 -20.45 -8.13 -11.07
N ALA A 19 -19.17 -7.92 -11.36
CA ALA A 19 -18.69 -7.74 -12.73
C ALA A 19 -18.73 -9.05 -13.55
N GLY A 20 -18.63 -10.22 -12.89
CA GLY A 20 -18.68 -11.53 -13.54
C GLY A 20 -17.54 -11.80 -14.53
N ASP A 21 -16.46 -11.02 -14.48
CA ASP A 21 -15.24 -11.21 -15.29
C ASP A 21 -14.13 -11.78 -14.41
N ARG A 22 -13.86 -13.07 -14.58
CA ARG A 22 -12.82 -13.81 -13.87
C ARG A 22 -11.42 -13.19 -14.00
N GLN A 23 -11.11 -12.53 -15.12
CA GLN A 23 -9.81 -11.89 -15.29
C GLN A 23 -9.67 -10.67 -14.40
N ILE A 24 -10.77 -9.92 -14.19
CA ILE A 24 -10.77 -8.74 -13.34
C ILE A 24 -10.81 -9.15 -11.88
N GLU A 25 -11.59 -10.18 -11.53
CA GLU A 25 -11.56 -10.79 -10.19
C GLU A 25 -10.12 -11.17 -9.80
N ALA A 26 -9.41 -11.92 -10.67
CA ALA A 26 -8.01 -12.28 -10.44
C ALA A 26 -7.05 -11.07 -10.41
N ARG A 27 -7.37 -9.97 -11.10
CA ARG A 27 -6.59 -8.73 -11.02
C ARG A 27 -6.77 -8.05 -9.66
N VAL A 28 -7.99 -8.03 -9.13
CA VAL A 28 -8.30 -7.48 -7.80
C VAL A 28 -7.64 -8.32 -6.71
N GLU A 29 -7.67 -9.65 -6.81
CA GLU A 29 -6.96 -10.52 -5.87
C GLU A 29 -5.45 -10.22 -5.81
N ARG A 30 -4.80 -10.05 -6.98
CA ARG A 30 -3.38 -9.66 -7.05
C ARG A 30 -3.11 -8.30 -6.42
N PHE A 31 -3.99 -7.33 -6.66
CA PHE A 31 -3.91 -6.01 -6.02
C PHE A 31 -3.98 -6.11 -4.50
N GLN A 32 -4.91 -6.91 -3.98
CA GLN A 32 -5.04 -7.13 -2.53
C GLN A 32 -3.80 -7.79 -1.93
N ALA A 33 -3.19 -8.76 -2.63
CA ALA A 33 -1.95 -9.38 -2.18
C ALA A 33 -0.83 -8.34 -2.04
N THR A 34 -0.65 -7.48 -3.04
CA THR A 34 0.33 -6.37 -3.00
C THR A 34 0.07 -5.42 -1.84
N ALA A 35 -1.20 -5.03 -1.62
CA ALA A 35 -1.57 -4.15 -0.51
C ALA A 35 -1.29 -4.79 0.87
N ARG A 36 -1.55 -6.09 1.02
CA ARG A 36 -1.27 -6.84 2.27
C ARG A 36 0.22 -6.95 2.57
N ASP A 37 1.04 -7.21 1.55
CA ASP A 37 2.49 -7.24 1.72
C ASP A 37 3.03 -5.87 2.12
N LEU A 38 2.45 -4.80 1.58
CA LEU A 38 2.78 -3.45 2.01
C LEU A 38 2.36 -3.18 3.46
N PHE A 39 1.15 -3.59 3.87
CA PHE A 39 0.74 -3.45 5.27
C PHE A 39 1.71 -4.13 6.22
N ARG A 40 2.13 -5.36 5.90
CA ARG A 40 3.12 -6.10 6.70
C ARG A 40 4.46 -5.35 6.78
N THR A 41 4.94 -4.86 5.64
CA THR A 41 6.21 -4.10 5.56
C THR A 41 6.14 -2.84 6.43
N VAL A 42 5.00 -2.14 6.38
CA VAL A 42 4.77 -0.95 7.22
C VAL A 42 4.68 -1.34 8.69
N GLU A 43 3.95 -2.38 9.06
CA GLU A 43 3.84 -2.86 10.45
C GLU A 43 5.18 -3.29 11.07
N GLU A 44 6.10 -3.82 10.26
CA GLU A 44 7.44 -4.22 10.69
C GLU A 44 8.37 -3.01 10.98
N ASP A 45 8.09 -1.81 10.46
CA ASP A 45 8.86 -0.60 10.76
C ASP A 45 8.09 0.39 11.66
N PRO A 46 8.45 0.53 12.95
CA PRO A 46 7.71 1.34 13.91
C PRO A 46 7.80 2.86 13.73
N ARG A 47 8.76 3.39 12.94
CA ARG A 47 9.12 4.82 13.00
C ARG A 47 8.30 5.72 12.07
N ASP A 48 7.83 5.21 10.93
CA ASP A 48 7.08 5.99 9.91
C ASP A 48 5.62 5.54 9.70
N LEU A 49 5.08 4.89 10.73
CA LEU A 49 3.79 4.22 10.70
C LEU A 49 2.58 5.15 10.48
N THR A 50 2.63 6.41 10.90
CA THR A 50 1.42 7.26 10.93
C THR A 50 1.08 7.80 9.54
N ALA A 51 2.07 8.29 8.79
CA ALA A 51 1.87 8.83 7.46
C ALA A 51 1.57 7.72 6.45
N ALA A 52 2.31 6.60 6.50
CA ALA A 52 2.06 5.41 5.69
C ALA A 52 0.63 4.89 5.87
N ARG A 53 0.20 4.70 7.13
CA ARG A 53 -1.14 4.17 7.42
C ARG A 53 -2.25 5.07 6.91
N LYS A 54 -2.15 6.39 7.14
CA LYS A 54 -3.15 7.35 6.66
C LYS A 54 -3.23 7.35 5.13
N TYR A 55 -2.07 7.33 4.47
CA TYR A 55 -1.99 7.22 3.02
C TYR A 55 -2.68 5.94 2.53
N LEU A 56 -2.32 4.78 3.07
CA LEU A 56 -2.89 3.49 2.68
C LEU A 56 -4.41 3.44 2.86
N THR A 57 -4.93 3.91 3.99
CA THR A 57 -6.39 3.95 4.22
C THR A 57 -7.12 4.80 3.17
N VAL A 58 -6.65 6.03 2.90
CA VAL A 58 -7.30 6.92 1.92
C VAL A 58 -7.24 6.33 0.51
N TYR A 59 -6.12 5.71 0.15
CA TYR A 59 -5.94 5.10 -1.17
C TYR A 59 -6.85 3.87 -1.35
N LEU A 60 -6.92 2.99 -0.35
CA LEU A 60 -7.79 1.82 -0.42
C LEU A 60 -9.28 2.19 -0.38
N LEU A 61 -9.66 3.26 0.31
CA LEU A 61 -11.01 3.81 0.23
C LEU A 61 -11.35 4.22 -1.21
N GLY A 62 -10.45 4.95 -1.89
CA GLY A 62 -10.62 5.32 -3.29
C GLY A 62 -10.69 4.10 -4.23
N ALA A 63 -9.82 3.11 -4.03
CA ALA A 63 -9.81 1.86 -4.79
C ALA A 63 -11.11 1.07 -4.62
N ARG A 64 -11.63 0.99 -3.39
CA ARG A 64 -12.93 0.40 -3.08
C ARG A 64 -14.05 1.10 -3.83
N ASP A 65 -14.15 2.41 -3.71
CA ASP A 65 -15.24 3.18 -4.31
C ASP A 65 -15.21 3.06 -5.84
N ALA A 66 -14.02 3.08 -6.45
CA ALA A 66 -13.83 2.84 -7.87
C ALA A 66 -14.25 1.40 -8.27
N THR A 67 -13.93 0.40 -7.47
CA THR A 67 -14.32 -1.00 -7.71
C THR A 67 -15.83 -1.19 -7.70
N ILE A 68 -16.52 -0.57 -6.72
CA ILE A 68 -17.99 -0.60 -6.64
C ILE A 68 -18.59 0.02 -7.91
N LYS A 69 -18.13 1.22 -8.28
CA LYS A 69 -18.62 1.94 -9.46
C LYS A 69 -18.34 1.17 -10.75
N PHE A 70 -17.14 0.60 -10.88
CA PHE A 70 -16.76 -0.23 -12.01
C PHE A 70 -17.69 -1.44 -12.13
N ALA A 71 -17.86 -2.21 -11.05
CA ALA A 71 -18.70 -3.40 -11.04
C ALA A 71 -20.15 -3.09 -11.43
N ASP A 72 -20.70 -1.97 -10.96
CA ASP A 72 -22.06 -1.52 -11.33
C ASP A 72 -22.20 -1.18 -12.82
N ILE A 73 -21.20 -0.53 -13.41
CA ILE A 73 -21.18 -0.17 -14.83
C ILE A 73 -21.01 -1.44 -15.68
N TYR A 74 -20.03 -2.28 -15.32
CA TYR A 74 -19.67 -3.44 -16.12
C TYR A 74 -20.76 -4.52 -16.09
N ALA A 75 -21.44 -4.71 -14.96
CA ALA A 75 -22.56 -5.66 -14.84
C ALA A 75 -23.74 -5.34 -15.77
N ARG A 76 -23.92 -4.06 -16.15
CA ARG A 76 -25.06 -3.62 -16.98
C ARG A 76 -24.82 -3.72 -18.49
N GLY A 77 -23.56 -3.56 -18.92
CA GLY A 77 -23.26 -3.39 -20.33
C GLY A 77 -21.91 -3.92 -20.79
N GLN A 78 -21.11 -4.53 -19.91
CA GLN A 78 -19.77 -5.05 -20.21
C GLN A 78 -18.88 -4.01 -20.93
N ASP A 79 -18.96 -2.76 -20.46
CA ASP A 79 -18.26 -1.62 -21.04
C ASP A 79 -16.73 -1.84 -20.98
N GLN A 80 -16.12 -1.99 -22.16
CA GLN A 80 -14.69 -2.26 -22.30
C GLN A 80 -13.83 -1.06 -21.94
N GLN A 81 -14.33 0.17 -22.10
CA GLN A 81 -13.61 1.37 -21.66
C GLN A 81 -13.58 1.42 -20.14
N ALA A 82 -14.72 1.19 -19.49
CA ALA A 82 -14.78 1.13 -18.02
C ALA A 82 -13.84 0.06 -17.45
N ARG A 83 -13.72 -1.09 -18.14
CA ARG A 83 -12.75 -2.14 -17.80
C ARG A 83 -11.31 -1.67 -17.96
N ALA A 84 -10.96 -1.06 -19.09
CA ALA A 84 -9.61 -0.56 -19.33
C ALA A 84 -9.21 0.51 -18.31
N ASP A 85 -10.09 1.47 -18.03
CA ASP A 85 -9.86 2.55 -17.06
C ASP A 85 -9.68 1.99 -15.65
N TYR A 86 -10.48 0.99 -15.26
CA TYR A 86 -10.35 0.36 -13.96
C TYR A 86 -9.05 -0.44 -13.82
N LEU A 87 -8.63 -1.16 -14.85
CA LEU A 87 -7.34 -1.87 -14.85
C LEU A 87 -6.16 -0.89 -14.75
N ALA A 88 -6.19 0.21 -15.51
CA ALA A 88 -5.17 1.25 -15.44
C ALA A 88 -5.10 1.88 -14.03
N LEU A 89 -6.25 2.13 -13.39
CA LEU A 89 -6.29 2.60 -12.01
C LEU A 89 -5.59 1.63 -11.05
N LEU A 90 -5.84 0.32 -11.15
CA LEU A 90 -5.18 -0.67 -10.29
C LEU A 90 -3.67 -0.72 -10.53
N ASP A 91 -3.24 -0.60 -11.79
CA ASP A 91 -1.81 -0.56 -12.15
C ASP A 91 -1.13 0.71 -11.61
N ASP A 92 -1.79 1.86 -11.70
CA ASP A 92 -1.29 3.12 -11.15
C ASP A 92 -1.18 3.06 -9.63
N LEU A 93 -2.19 2.50 -8.94
CA LEU A 93 -2.18 2.35 -7.49
C LEU A 93 -1.01 1.46 -7.02
N GLU A 94 -0.77 0.32 -7.67
CA GLU A 94 0.36 -0.56 -7.34
C GLU A 94 1.72 0.11 -7.55
N GLN A 95 1.89 0.83 -8.66
CA GLN A 95 3.13 1.56 -8.95
C GLN A 95 3.38 2.65 -7.89
N ASN A 96 2.35 3.39 -7.51
CA ASN A 96 2.45 4.42 -6.48
C ASN A 96 2.77 3.81 -5.11
N PHE A 97 2.19 2.66 -4.78
CA PHE A 97 2.54 1.92 -3.57
C PHE A 97 4.01 1.53 -3.57
N ALA A 98 4.48 0.84 -4.62
CA ALA A 98 5.88 0.42 -4.72
C ALA A 98 6.86 1.60 -4.61
N ALA A 99 6.58 2.71 -5.30
CA ALA A 99 7.41 3.91 -5.25
C ALA A 99 7.44 4.55 -3.86
N ARG A 100 6.29 4.59 -3.16
CA ARG A 100 6.20 5.16 -1.81
C ARG A 100 6.93 4.30 -0.79
N THR A 101 6.76 2.98 -0.83
CA THR A 101 7.45 2.03 0.05
C THR A 101 8.96 2.12 -0.12
N ALA A 102 9.44 2.14 -1.37
CA ALA A 102 10.86 2.28 -1.66
C ALA A 102 11.43 3.58 -1.09
N ARG A 103 10.68 4.69 -1.15
CA ARG A 103 11.10 5.97 -0.59
C ARG A 103 11.16 5.95 0.94
N MET A 104 10.16 5.38 1.61
CA MET A 104 10.16 5.28 3.08
C MET A 104 11.37 4.48 3.57
N LEU A 105 11.63 3.31 2.96
CA LEU A 105 12.81 2.48 3.27
C LEU A 105 14.15 3.19 3.02
N LEU A 106 14.22 4.13 2.07
CA LEU A 106 15.43 4.92 1.81
C LEU A 106 15.63 6.02 2.87
N ASP A 107 14.54 6.70 3.25
CA ASP A 107 14.56 7.71 4.31
C ASP A 107 14.96 7.05 5.65
N ASP A 108 14.45 5.85 5.96
CA ASP A 108 14.81 5.08 7.18
C ASP A 108 16.31 4.73 7.28
N ARG A 109 16.94 4.33 6.16
CA ARG A 109 18.39 4.04 6.14
C ARG A 109 19.23 5.28 6.42
N SER A 110 18.74 6.44 6.00
CA SER A 110 19.42 7.72 6.17
C SER A 110 19.42 8.12 7.65
N ASP A 111 18.26 7.97 8.31
CA ASP A 111 18.11 8.26 9.75
C ASP A 111 18.94 7.31 10.63
N LEU A 112 18.98 6.00 10.32
CA LEU A 112 19.82 5.05 11.05
C LEU A 112 21.32 5.37 10.95
N THR A 113 21.76 5.85 9.78
CA THR A 113 23.16 6.23 9.57
C THR A 113 23.53 7.43 10.44
N VAL A 114 22.66 8.44 10.50
CA VAL A 114 22.83 9.60 11.37
C VAL A 114 22.83 9.19 12.85
N GLU A 115 21.92 8.31 13.29
CA GLU A 115 21.91 7.82 14.67
C GLU A 115 23.22 7.10 15.03
N ILE A 116 23.76 6.24 14.14
CA ILE A 116 25.04 5.55 14.35
C ILE A 116 26.21 6.54 14.43
N ASP A 117 26.24 7.54 13.55
CA ASP A 117 27.30 8.54 13.54
C ASP A 117 27.24 9.42 14.80
N VAL A 118 26.06 9.81 15.25
CA VAL A 118 25.88 10.52 16.53
C VAL A 118 26.30 9.64 17.72
N LEU A 119 25.96 8.35 17.71
CA LEU A 119 26.40 7.41 18.76
C LEU A 119 27.92 7.27 18.78
N ARG A 120 28.57 7.17 17.61
CA ARG A 120 30.03 7.14 17.49
C ARG A 120 30.68 8.42 17.98
N GLU A 121 30.13 9.58 17.62
CA GLU A 121 30.63 10.86 18.14
C GLU A 121 30.50 10.95 19.67
N ARG A 122 29.38 10.49 20.24
CA ARG A 122 29.20 10.45 21.70
C ARG A 122 30.19 9.51 22.36
N LEU A 123 30.37 8.29 21.85
CA LEU A 123 31.34 7.32 22.37
C LEU A 123 32.79 7.85 22.29
N GLN A 124 33.14 8.56 21.22
CA GLN A 124 34.46 9.20 21.07
C GLN A 124 34.66 10.36 22.06
N ARG A 125 33.62 11.16 22.31
CA ARG A 125 33.66 12.27 23.27
C ARG A 125 33.66 11.80 24.73
N GLU A 126 32.97 10.71 25.03
CA GLU A 126 32.92 10.12 26.38
C GLU A 126 34.12 9.21 26.69
N GLY A 127 34.98 8.94 25.71
CA GLY A 127 36.25 8.24 25.93
C GLY A 127 36.09 6.79 26.39
N VAL A 128 34.98 6.13 26.05
CA VAL A 128 34.70 4.74 26.46
C VAL A 128 35.63 3.80 25.68
N ARG A 129 36.75 3.43 26.29
CA ARG A 129 37.53 2.27 25.86
C ARG A 129 36.79 1.01 26.31
N PRO A 130 36.41 0.09 25.41
CA PRO A 130 35.90 -1.20 25.83
C PRO A 130 37.02 -1.92 26.59
N ASN A 131 36.70 -2.38 27.79
CA ASN A 131 37.52 -3.30 28.57
C ASN A 131 36.99 -4.71 28.39
#